data_AF-A0A353X6Z0-F1
#
_entry.id   AF-A0A353X6Z0-F1
#
_cell.length_a   1.000
_cell.length_b   1.000
_cell.length_c   1.000
_cell.angle_alpha   90.00
_cell.angle_beta   90.00
_cell.angle_gamma   90.00
#
_symmetry.space_group_name_H-M   'P 1'
#
loop_
_entity.id
_entity.type
_entity.pdbx_description
1 polymer ?
#
loop_
_entity_poly.entity_id
_entity_poly.type
_entity_poly.pdbx_seq_one_letter_code
_entity_poly.pdbx_strand_id
1 'polypeptide(L)'
;MLEIRAAASAPFVAPDWEVSVSAVAVEPCGLDPLGFRAVFRQGERVFYVGASLLPMRAARLERAGYIASRTQEAIDLLEVRLGHALPLAVGWGEDT
;
A
#
# COMPACT_ATOMS: atom_id res chain seq x y z
N MET A 1 9.13 -22.36 -43.64
CA MET A 1 9.90 -21.39 -42.85
C MET A 1 8.90 -20.75 -41.88
N LEU A 2 8.89 -21.20 -40.62
CA LEU A 2 7.94 -20.75 -39.60
C LEU A 2 8.49 -19.47 -38.97
N GLU A 3 7.83 -18.34 -39.16
CA GLU A 3 8.17 -17.11 -38.46
C GLU A 3 7.71 -17.24 -37.01
N ILE A 4 8.67 -17.48 -36.12
CA ILE A 4 8.47 -17.32 -34.68
C ILE A 4 8.36 -15.81 -34.45
N ARG A 5 7.13 -15.29 -34.52
CA ARG A 5 6.81 -14.01 -33.92
C ARG A 5 7.06 -14.18 -32.44
N ALA A 6 8.21 -13.73 -31.98
CA ALA A 6 8.42 -13.41 -30.59
C ALA A 6 7.25 -12.50 -30.22
N ALA A 7 6.26 -13.04 -29.51
CA ALA A 7 5.32 -12.22 -28.79
C ALA A 7 6.22 -11.39 -27.89
N ALA A 8 6.42 -10.12 -28.27
CA ALA A 8 7.02 -9.14 -27.40
C ALA A 8 6.27 -9.31 -26.09
N SER A 9 6.94 -9.88 -25.09
CA SER A 9 6.38 -10.00 -23.76
C SER A 9 5.99 -8.58 -23.42
N ALA A 10 4.68 -8.30 -23.43
CA ALA A 10 4.19 -7.02 -22.97
C ALA A 10 4.91 -6.78 -21.64
N PRO A 11 5.55 -5.62 -21.45
CA PRO A 11 6.10 -5.33 -20.14
C PRO A 11 4.97 -5.62 -19.15
N PHE A 12 5.25 -6.45 -18.17
CA PHE A 12 4.29 -6.80 -17.13
C PHE A 12 4.04 -5.52 -16.32
N VAL A 13 3.23 -4.62 -16.87
CA VAL A 13 2.78 -3.39 -16.24
C VAL A 13 1.55 -3.76 -15.45
N ALA A 14 1.79 -4.23 -14.23
CA ALA A 14 1.07 -3.77 -13.06
C ALA A 14 1.76 -4.33 -11.81
N PRO A 15 2.06 -3.44 -10.85
CA PRO A 15 1.12 -3.33 -9.75
C PRO A 15 0.73 -1.86 -9.52
N ASP A 16 0.01 -1.28 -10.47
CA ASP A 16 -0.77 -0.03 -10.35
C ASP A 16 -1.96 -0.17 -9.38
N TRP A 17 -1.85 -1.03 -8.37
CA TRP A 17 -2.93 -1.25 -7.41
C TRP A 17 -3.22 0.07 -6.66
N GLU A 18 -2.20 0.86 -6.33
CA GLU A 18 -2.30 2.24 -5.81
C GLU A 18 -3.09 3.17 -6.76
N VAL A 19 -2.80 3.13 -8.06
CA VAL A 19 -3.40 4.01 -9.08
C VAL A 19 -4.89 3.72 -9.29
N SER A 20 -5.26 2.45 -9.13
CA SER A 20 -6.62 1.97 -9.36
C SER A 20 -7.50 1.97 -8.10
N VAL A 21 -6.92 2.30 -6.94
CA VAL A 21 -7.70 2.55 -5.73
C VAL A 21 -8.50 3.84 -5.90
N SER A 22 -9.82 3.69 -5.84
CA SER A 22 -10.79 4.78 -5.99
C SER A 22 -11.11 5.47 -4.67
N ALA A 23 -10.92 4.80 -3.54
CA ALA A 23 -11.17 5.38 -2.22
C ALA A 23 -10.31 4.73 -1.12
N VAL A 24 -9.93 5.56 -0.15
CA VAL A 24 -9.22 5.18 1.07
C VAL A 24 -10.06 5.56 2.28
N ALA A 25 -10.14 4.68 3.28
CA ALA A 25 -10.77 4.96 4.56
C ALA A 25 -9.99 4.32 5.71
N VAL A 26 -10.21 4.81 6.93
CA VAL A 26 -9.67 4.23 8.16
C VAL A 26 -10.84 3.77 9.03
N GLU A 27 -10.82 2.51 9.43
CA GLU A 27 -11.88 1.88 10.23
C GLU A 27 -11.33 1.31 11.53
N PRO A 28 -12.12 1.28 12.63
CA PRO A 28 -11.75 0.57 13.85
C PRO A 28 -11.47 -0.92 13.57
N CYS A 29 -10.41 -1.46 14.18
CA CYS A 29 -9.99 -2.84 14.06
C CYS A 29 -9.38 -3.30 15.39
N GLY A 30 -10.03 -4.23 16.09
CA GLY A 30 -9.53 -4.75 17.37
C GLY A 30 -8.29 -5.65 17.28
N LEU A 31 -7.84 -5.98 16.07
CA LEU A 31 -6.68 -6.86 15.84
C LEU A 31 -5.37 -6.09 15.59
N ASP A 32 -5.44 -4.79 15.29
CA ASP A 32 -4.26 -3.95 15.11
C ASP A 32 -3.94 -3.22 16.43
N PRO A 33 -2.66 -3.10 16.83
CA PRO A 33 -2.29 -2.45 18.10
C PRO A 33 -2.65 -0.96 18.15
N LEU A 34 -2.84 -0.29 17.01
CA LEU A 34 -3.35 1.08 16.97
C LEU A 34 -4.89 1.14 17.01
N GLY A 35 -5.57 0.00 17.00
CA GLY A 35 -7.03 -0.08 17.02
C GLY A 35 -7.69 0.27 15.69
N PHE A 36 -6.93 0.37 14.59
CA PHE A 36 -7.41 0.80 13.28
C PHE A 36 -6.86 -0.06 12.14
N ARG A 37 -7.53 0.00 10.98
CA ARG A 37 -7.03 -0.53 9.70
C ARG A 37 -7.36 0.45 8.59
N ALA A 38 -6.50 0.50 7.57
CA ALA A 38 -6.82 1.14 6.31
C ALA A 38 -7.63 0.21 5.41
N VAL A 39 -8.57 0.80 4.69
CA VAL A 39 -9.46 0.14 3.73
C VAL A 39 -9.26 0.80 2.37
N PHE A 40 -8.76 0.03 1.40
CA PHE A 40 -8.52 0.48 0.03
C PHE A 40 -9.57 -0.14 -0.88
N ARG A 41 -10.34 0.67 -1.60
CA ARG A 41 -11.37 0.20 -2.55
C ARG A 41 -10.86 0.34 -3.98
N GLN A 42 -10.99 -0.71 -4.78
CA GLN A 42 -10.60 -0.78 -6.19
C GLN A 42 -11.74 -1.47 -6.98
N GLY A 43 -12.65 -0.68 -7.54
CA GLY A 43 -13.88 -1.22 -8.13
C GLY A 43 -14.69 -2.00 -7.08
N GLU A 44 -14.96 -3.28 -7.34
CA GLU A 44 -15.65 -4.18 -6.40
C GLU A 44 -14.73 -4.81 -5.35
N ARG A 45 -13.41 -4.62 -5.46
CA ARG A 45 -12.42 -5.22 -4.56
C ARG A 45 -12.12 -4.30 -3.38
N VAL A 46 -11.90 -4.91 -2.22
CA VAL A 46 -11.51 -4.22 -0.99
C VAL A 46 -10.27 -4.88 -0.41
N PHE A 47 -9.25 -4.07 -0.11
CA PHE A 47 -8.02 -4.51 0.55
C PHE A 47 -7.92 -3.86 1.92
N TYR A 48 -7.40 -4.63 2.88
CA TYR A 48 -7.24 -4.19 4.26
C TYR A 48 -5.77 -4.23 4.65
N VAL A 49 -5.32 -3.19 5.34
CA VAL A 49 -3.96 -3.13 5.92
C VAL A 49 -4.09 -2.64 7.36
N GLY A 50 -3.49 -3.35 8.31
CA GLY A 50 -3.41 -2.89 9.70
C GLY A 50 -2.73 -1.51 9.77
N ALA A 51 -3.29 -0.60 10.56
CA ALA A 51 -2.79 0.76 10.72
C ALA A 51 -1.29 0.79 11.08
N SER A 52 -0.87 -0.09 11.99
CA SER A 52 0.52 -0.24 12.42
C SER A 52 1.50 -0.62 11.32
N LEU A 53 1.01 -1.16 10.20
CA LEU A 53 1.82 -1.65 9.08
C LEU A 53 1.91 -0.63 7.93
N LEU A 54 1.15 0.46 7.97
CA LEU A 54 1.11 1.46 6.89
C LEU A 54 2.48 2.11 6.62
N PRO A 55 3.27 2.55 7.63
CA PRO A 55 4.59 3.13 7.37
C PRO A 55 5.55 2.14 6.71
N MET A 56 5.54 0.87 7.15
CA MET A 56 6.36 -0.18 6.55
C MET A 56 5.96 -0.44 5.11
N ARG A 57 4.66 -0.42 4.83
CA ARG A 57 4.13 -0.60 3.49
C ARG A 57 4.54 0.53 2.54
N ALA A 58 4.45 1.78 2.98
CA ALA A 58 4.90 2.95 2.21
C ALA A 58 6.39 2.79 1.85
N ALA A 59 7.24 2.51 2.85
CA ALA A 59 8.67 2.32 2.63
C ALA A 59 9.01 1.14 1.71
N ARG A 60 8.20 0.07 1.69
CA ARG A 60 8.37 -1.07 0.77
C ARG A 60 7.99 -0.70 -0.67
N LEU A 61 6.91 0.06 -0.84
CA LEU A 61 6.47 0.54 -2.16
C LEU A 61 7.51 1.49 -2.76
N GLU A 62 7.99 2.45 -1.97
CA GLU A 62 9.04 3.38 -2.38
C GLU A 62 10.33 2.67 -2.77
N ARG A 63 10.80 1.70 -1.96
CA ARG A 63 11.99 0.89 -2.28
C ARG A 63 11.84 0.08 -3.56
N ALA A 64 10.62 -0.32 -3.90
CA ALA A 64 10.32 -1.03 -5.14
C ALA A 64 10.09 -0.08 -6.34
N GLY A 65 10.29 1.23 -6.16
CA GLY A 65 10.15 2.23 -7.22
C GLY A 65 8.70 2.67 -7.48
N TYR A 66 7.78 2.35 -6.58
CA TYR A 66 6.36 2.73 -6.69
C TYR A 66 6.06 3.97 -5.86
N ILE A 67 5.13 4.79 -6.35
CA ILE A 67 4.56 5.91 -5.60
C ILE A 67 3.43 5.37 -4.72
N ALA A 68 3.52 5.58 -3.41
CA ALA A 68 2.58 5.05 -2.42
C ALA A 68 1.48 6.06 -2.03
N SER A 69 0.90 6.79 -2.99
CA SER A 69 0.02 7.94 -2.73
C SER A 69 -1.20 7.64 -1.86
N ARG A 70 -1.89 6.53 -2.08
CA ARG A 70 -3.05 6.06 -1.30
C ARG A 70 -2.63 5.48 0.04
N THR A 71 -1.48 4.83 0.11
CA THR A 71 -0.89 4.47 1.41
C THR A 71 -0.63 5.72 2.24
N GLN A 72 -0.06 6.76 1.63
CA GLN A 72 0.19 8.03 2.30
C GLN A 72 -1.12 8.70 2.72
N GLU A 73 -2.13 8.72 1.85
CA GLU A 73 -3.49 9.19 2.19
C GLU A 73 -4.06 8.45 3.41
N ALA A 74 -3.86 7.13 3.51
CA ALA A 74 -4.28 6.34 4.66
C ALA A 74 -3.52 6.70 5.94
N ILE A 75 -2.21 6.98 5.83
CA ILE A 75 -1.37 7.45 6.93
C ILE A 75 -1.87 8.80 7.41
N ASP A 76 -2.06 9.77 6.52
CA ASP A 76 -2.51 11.11 6.84
C ASP A 76 -3.89 11.10 7.54
N LEU A 77 -4.83 10.31 7.02
CA LEU A 77 -6.15 10.11 7.64
C LEU A 77 -6.05 9.54 9.06
N LEU A 78 -5.11 8.62 9.26
CA LEU A 78 -4.90 7.98 10.55
C LEU A 78 -4.21 8.93 11.54
N GLU A 79 -3.22 9.70 11.11
CA GLU A 79 -2.52 10.70 11.94
C GLU A 79 -3.47 11.80 12.42
N VAL A 80 -4.35 12.29 11.54
CA VAL A 80 -5.43 13.23 11.91
C VAL A 80 -6.34 12.61 12.97
N ARG A 81 -6.66 11.32 12.86
CA ARG A 81 -7.54 10.62 13.80
C ARG A 81 -6.88 10.35 15.15
N LEU A 82 -5.59 10.03 15.16
CA LEU A 82 -4.81 9.77 16.37
C LEU A 82 -4.37 11.07 17.06
N GLY A 83 -4.31 12.18 16.33
CA GLY A 83 -3.80 13.47 16.83
C GLY A 83 -2.28 13.52 16.95
N HIS A 84 -1.57 12.55 16.38
CA HIS A 84 -0.12 12.50 16.34
C HIS A 84 0.37 11.71 15.13
N ALA A 85 1.62 11.96 14.73
CA ALA A 85 2.26 11.23 13.64
C ALA A 85 2.40 9.74 13.97
N LEU A 86 2.33 8.88 12.96
CA LEU A 86 2.64 7.48 13.12
C LEU A 86 4.13 7.31 13.36
N PRO A 87 4.53 6.37 14.23
CA PRO A 87 5.93 6.01 14.33
C PRO A 87 6.39 5.51 12.95
N LEU A 88 7.42 6.14 12.41
CA LEU A 88 8.06 5.70 11.17
C LEU A 88 8.45 4.22 11.31
N ALA A 89 8.46 3.49 10.19
CA ALA A 89 9.06 2.16 10.15
C ALA A 89 10.58 2.29 10.28
N VAL A 90 11.05 2.57 11.50
CA VAL A 90 12.48 2.60 11.80
C VAL A 90 12.97 1.16 11.87
N GLY A 91 13.68 0.73 10.83
CA GLY A 91 14.59 -0.42 10.85
C GLY A 91 14.05 -1.72 11.44
N TRP A 92 13.21 -2.43 10.68
CA TRP A 92 13.12 -3.88 10.84
C TRP A 92 14.02 -4.53 9.79
N GLY A 93 15.28 -4.76 10.19
CA GLY A 93 16.23 -5.68 9.56
C GLY A 93 16.58 -5.42 8.10
N GLU A 94 17.60 -4.61 7.86
CA GLU A 94 18.60 -4.97 6.85
C GLU A 94 19.40 -6.14 7.43
N ASP A 95 18.91 -7.36 7.25
CA ASP A 95 19.67 -8.58 7.54
C ASP A 95 19.18 -9.68 6.59
N THR A 96 19.65 -9.64 5.34
CA THR A 96 20.26 -10.73 4.53
C THR A 96 20.25 -10.41 3.03
#